data_AF-A0A962NYI3-F1
#
_entry.id   AF-A0A962NYI3-F1
#
_cell.length_a   1.000
_cell.length_b   1.000
_cell.length_c   1.000
_cell.angle_alpha   90.00
_cell.angle_beta   90.00
_cell.angle_gamma   90.00
#
_symmetry.space_group_name_H-M   'P 1'
#
loop_
_entity.id
_entity.type
_entity.pdbx_description
1 polymer ?
#
loop_
_entity_poly.entity_id
_entity_poly.type
_entity_poly.pdbx_seq_one_letter_code
_entity_poly.pdbx_strand_id
1 'polypeptide(L)'
;MSSSLSISGSSVKPLFAYDKYWAECFGAAPFLPMSRSEMDSLGWDACDIILVTGDAYVDHPSFGMAIIGRLLEAQGFRVGIIAQPDWNSAQDFKKLGEPTLFFGVTAGNMDSMINRYTADRKIRSDDAYSPHGEGGKRPDRCSLVYAQRTREAYPHIPIVMGGIEASLRRIAHYDYWQDKVRRSLLLDAKADILVFGNAERAIVDIAHRLAKGDNIRTITDIRGTAFMRRDTPEGWFELDSTNVDEVGRVDPIINPYVNTQDLAVCEVEKNKLPQGEGDIQIVTLQPSKALKHRLPAREKTVIRLPAYEQVKNDPVMYAHANRVLHLETNPGNARALVQRHGEQEVWLNPPPIPLSTEEMDYVFDLPYARVPHP
;
A
#
# COMPACT_ATOMS: atom_id res chain seq x y z
N MET A 1 -1.41 38.35 -14.52
CA MET A 1 -2.53 37.61 -13.91
C MET A 1 -2.28 36.13 -14.14
N SER A 2 -1.56 35.48 -13.21
CA SER A 2 -1.27 34.05 -13.31
C SER A 2 -2.51 33.26 -12.90
N SER A 3 -3.14 32.59 -13.86
CA SER A 3 -4.18 31.62 -13.61
C SER A 3 -3.56 30.41 -12.91
N SER A 4 -3.74 30.31 -11.60
CA SER A 4 -3.52 29.09 -10.84
C SER A 4 -4.43 28.01 -11.43
N LEU A 5 -3.82 26.99 -12.04
CA LEU A 5 -4.49 25.75 -12.42
C LEU A 5 -5.01 25.10 -11.13
N SER A 6 -6.30 25.31 -10.84
CA SER A 6 -7.02 24.57 -9.82
C SER A 6 -7.13 23.12 -10.31
N ILE A 7 -6.26 22.25 -9.78
CA ILE A 7 -6.47 20.82 -9.82
C ILE A 7 -7.82 20.58 -9.15
N SER A 8 -8.78 20.05 -9.90
CA SER A 8 -10.07 19.59 -9.37
C SER A 8 -9.83 18.35 -8.50
N GLY A 9 -9.22 18.54 -7.33
CA GLY A 9 -9.01 17.50 -6.35
C GLY A 9 -10.25 17.35 -5.51
N SER A 10 -10.79 16.13 -5.39
CA SER A 10 -11.66 15.80 -4.28
C SER A 10 -10.99 16.28 -2.99
N SER A 11 -11.62 17.18 -2.24
CA SER A 11 -11.08 17.64 -0.96
C SER A 11 -10.93 16.42 -0.04
N VAL A 12 -9.69 16.01 0.22
CA VAL A 12 -9.41 14.89 1.12
C VAL A 12 -9.92 15.28 2.50
N LYS A 13 -10.77 14.44 3.10
CA LYS A 13 -11.32 14.69 4.43
C LYS A 13 -10.19 14.64 5.47
N PRO A 14 -9.96 15.72 6.25
CA PRO A 14 -8.94 15.71 7.28
C PRO A 14 -9.20 14.65 8.35
N LEU A 15 -8.14 14.06 8.93
CA LEU A 15 -8.25 12.99 9.93
C LEU A 15 -9.06 13.42 11.18
N PHE A 16 -8.92 14.66 11.62
CA PHE A 16 -9.63 15.21 12.78
C PHE A 16 -11.05 15.70 12.46
N ALA A 17 -11.51 15.61 11.21
CA ALA A 17 -12.83 16.08 10.77
C ALA A 17 -13.90 14.97 10.72
N TYR A 18 -13.59 13.76 11.19
CA TYR A 18 -14.55 12.68 11.30
C TYR A 18 -15.38 12.82 12.58
N ASP A 19 -16.67 12.55 12.48
CA ASP A 19 -17.50 12.33 13.66
C ASP A 19 -16.98 11.09 14.36
N LYS A 20 -16.69 11.22 15.64
CA LYS A 20 -16.15 10.12 16.42
C LYS A 20 -17.20 9.02 16.59
N TYR A 21 -16.70 7.80 16.65
CA TYR A 21 -17.52 6.64 16.94
C TYR A 21 -17.95 6.62 18.42
N TRP A 22 -19.00 5.86 18.74
CA TRP A 22 -19.71 5.95 20.01
C TRP A 22 -18.83 5.74 21.25
N ALA A 23 -17.73 5.00 21.11
CA ALA A 23 -16.87 4.66 22.24
C ALA A 23 -15.92 5.82 22.63
N GLU A 24 -16.05 6.99 21.99
CA GLU A 24 -15.38 8.22 22.44
C GLU A 24 -15.68 8.58 23.90
N CYS A 25 -16.81 8.11 24.45
CA CYS A 25 -17.23 8.36 25.82
C CYS A 25 -16.28 7.76 26.87
N PHE A 26 -15.48 6.75 26.51
CA PHE A 26 -14.47 6.17 27.39
C PHE A 26 -13.19 7.01 27.48
N GLY A 27 -12.98 7.95 26.55
CA GLY A 27 -11.72 8.69 26.43
C GLY A 27 -10.55 7.81 25.99
N ALA A 28 -9.33 8.35 26.10
CA ALA A 28 -8.11 7.62 25.77
C ALA A 28 -7.67 6.70 26.92
N ALA A 29 -7.41 5.43 26.60
CA ALA A 29 -6.87 4.47 27.55
C ALA A 29 -5.40 4.79 27.87
N PRO A 30 -4.91 4.52 29.09
CA PRO A 30 -3.49 4.64 29.40
C PRO A 30 -2.61 3.81 28.47
N PHE A 31 -3.06 2.58 28.17
CA PHE A 31 -2.54 1.70 27.13
C PHE A 31 -3.70 1.01 26.41
N LEU A 32 -3.51 0.66 25.14
CA LEU A 32 -4.45 -0.21 24.44
C LEU A 32 -4.38 -1.62 25.06
N PRO A 33 -5.51 -2.25 25.41
CA PRO A 33 -5.49 -3.51 26.14
C PRO A 33 -4.90 -4.66 25.30
N MET A 34 -4.09 -5.49 25.97
CA MET A 34 -3.56 -6.75 25.46
C MET A 34 -4.22 -7.99 26.11
N SER A 35 -5.07 -7.77 27.12
CA SER A 35 -5.76 -8.83 27.86
C SER A 35 -7.22 -8.48 28.18
N ARG A 36 -8.04 -9.51 28.45
CA ARG A 36 -9.42 -9.34 28.93
C ARG A 36 -9.51 -8.59 30.25
N SER A 37 -8.58 -8.82 31.18
CA SER A 37 -8.53 -8.10 32.46
C SER A 37 -8.31 -6.59 32.30
N GLU A 38 -7.51 -6.18 31.31
CA GLU A 38 -7.33 -4.76 31.00
C GLU A 38 -8.57 -4.17 30.35
N MET A 39 -9.24 -4.92 29.45
CA MET A 39 -10.54 -4.52 28.91
C MET A 39 -11.57 -4.31 30.02
N ASP A 40 -11.66 -5.24 30.98
CA ASP A 40 -12.55 -5.13 32.14
C ASP A 40 -12.23 -3.88 32.97
N SER A 41 -10.95 -3.55 33.14
CA SER A 41 -10.50 -2.35 33.85
C SER A 41 -10.84 -1.05 33.12
N LEU A 42 -10.92 -1.10 31.79
CA LEU A 42 -11.38 0.00 30.93
C LEU A 42 -12.91 0.05 30.78
N GLY A 43 -13.64 -0.95 31.29
CA GLY A 43 -15.08 -1.09 31.14
C GLY A 43 -15.51 -1.52 29.73
N TRP A 44 -14.65 -2.21 28.99
CA TRP A 44 -14.91 -2.66 27.62
C TRP A 44 -15.35 -4.13 27.60
N ASP A 45 -16.50 -4.41 27.00
CA ASP A 45 -17.00 -5.78 26.78
C ASP A 45 -16.36 -6.47 25.54
N ALA A 46 -16.00 -5.67 24.53
CA ALA A 46 -15.33 -6.09 23.32
C ALA A 46 -14.41 -5.00 22.77
N CYS A 47 -13.45 -5.39 21.93
CA CYS A 47 -12.75 -4.44 21.07
C CYS A 47 -13.57 -4.26 19.79
N ASP A 48 -13.60 -3.05 19.23
CA ASP A 48 -14.14 -2.86 17.89
C ASP A 48 -13.12 -3.30 16.84
N ILE A 49 -11.84 -3.05 17.12
CA ILE A 49 -10.72 -3.37 16.24
C ILE A 49 -9.62 -4.04 17.06
N ILE A 50 -9.05 -5.13 16.55
CA ILE A 50 -7.87 -5.76 17.15
C ILE A 50 -6.70 -5.70 16.18
N LEU A 51 -5.58 -5.13 16.62
CA LEU A 51 -4.34 -5.09 15.86
C LEU A 51 -3.42 -6.24 16.28
N VAL A 52 -3.10 -7.13 15.35
CA VAL A 52 -2.14 -8.20 15.52
C VAL A 52 -0.80 -7.78 14.92
N THR A 53 0.24 -7.72 15.74
CA THR A 53 1.56 -7.21 15.35
C THR A 53 2.68 -8.19 15.67
N GLY A 54 3.70 -8.22 14.80
CA GLY A 54 4.93 -8.99 15.01
C GLY A 54 5.94 -8.32 15.95
N ASP A 55 5.72 -7.07 16.34
CA ASP A 55 6.55 -6.35 17.32
C ASP A 55 5.98 -6.46 18.73
N ALA A 56 6.82 -6.23 19.74
CA ALA A 56 6.38 -5.92 21.09
C ALA A 56 5.47 -4.68 21.08
N TYR A 57 4.48 -4.62 21.99
CA TYR A 57 3.70 -3.41 22.14
C TYR A 57 4.51 -2.35 22.87
N VAL A 58 5.07 -1.41 22.10
CA VAL A 58 5.64 -0.16 22.60
C VAL A 58 4.73 0.97 22.17
N ASP A 59 4.13 1.66 23.14
CA ASP A 59 3.16 2.72 22.87
C ASP A 59 3.89 4.03 22.55
N HIS A 60 4.59 4.06 21.41
CA HIS A 60 5.42 5.16 20.96
C HIS A 60 5.23 5.40 19.46
N PRO A 61 5.22 6.65 18.97
CA PRO A 61 4.99 6.97 17.55
C PRO A 61 6.13 6.54 16.61
N SER A 62 7.14 5.82 17.08
CA SER A 62 8.11 5.12 16.22
C SER A 62 7.63 3.72 15.81
N PHE A 63 6.46 3.30 16.29
CA PHE A 63 5.88 1.99 16.02
C PHE A 63 4.57 2.13 15.25
N GLY A 64 4.50 1.52 14.06
CA GLY A 64 3.37 1.67 13.16
C GLY A 64 2.03 1.21 13.78
N MET A 65 2.02 0.11 14.55
CA MET A 65 0.81 -0.34 15.23
C MET A 65 0.34 0.62 16.34
N ALA A 66 1.26 1.33 17.00
CA ALA A 66 0.90 2.32 18.01
C ALA A 66 0.26 3.55 17.37
N ILE A 67 0.84 4.05 16.26
CA ILE A 67 0.24 5.14 15.47
C ILE A 67 -1.19 4.77 15.05
N ILE A 68 -1.35 3.61 14.41
CA ILE A 68 -2.66 3.17 13.89
C ILE A 68 -3.64 2.91 15.04
N GLY A 69 -3.19 2.29 16.12
CA GLY A 69 -4.02 2.01 17.28
C GLY A 69 -4.52 3.29 17.96
N ARG A 70 -3.62 4.23 18.26
CA ARG A 70 -3.97 5.52 18.87
C ARG A 70 -4.80 6.38 17.93
N LEU A 71 -4.53 6.36 16.62
CA LEU A 71 -5.36 7.07 15.65
C LEU A 71 -6.80 6.53 15.66
N LEU A 72 -6.99 5.21 15.62
CA LEU A 72 -8.32 4.60 15.67
C LEU A 72 -9.02 4.86 17.01
N GLU A 73 -8.30 4.83 18.14
CA GLU A 73 -8.84 5.24 19.44
C GLU A 73 -9.29 6.71 19.43
N ALA A 74 -8.49 7.61 18.85
CA ALA A 74 -8.85 9.02 18.71
C ALA A 74 -10.08 9.25 17.80
N GLN A 75 -10.38 8.31 16.91
CA GLN A 75 -11.62 8.27 16.13
C GLN A 75 -12.82 7.72 16.93
N GLY A 76 -12.63 7.35 18.20
CA GLY A 76 -13.69 6.84 19.09
C GLY A 76 -13.92 5.34 19.02
N PHE A 77 -12.96 4.54 18.51
CA PHE A 77 -13.04 3.08 18.50
C PHE A 77 -12.33 2.46 19.70
N ARG A 78 -12.83 1.32 20.19
CA ARG A 78 -12.10 0.49 21.18
C ARG A 78 -11.10 -0.39 20.45
N VAL A 79 -9.82 -0.16 20.71
CA VAL A 79 -8.74 -0.85 19.98
C VAL A 79 -7.92 -1.69 20.94
N GLY A 80 -7.78 -2.98 20.65
CA GLY A 80 -6.89 -3.88 21.37
C GLY A 80 -5.66 -4.27 20.55
N ILE A 81 -4.60 -4.71 21.23
CA ILE A 81 -3.36 -5.17 20.58
C ILE A 81 -3.08 -6.63 20.98
N ILE A 82 -2.75 -7.45 19.99
CA ILE A 82 -2.16 -8.77 20.18
C ILE A 82 -0.73 -8.70 19.64
N ALA A 83 0.23 -8.51 20.54
CA ALA A 83 1.66 -8.41 20.21
C ALA A 83 2.34 -9.77 20.30
N GLN A 84 3.09 -10.14 19.27
CA GLN A 84 3.88 -11.38 19.19
C GLN A 84 3.14 -12.65 19.64
N PRO A 85 1.91 -12.91 19.15
CA PRO A 85 1.18 -14.11 19.53
C PRO A 85 1.93 -15.38 19.12
N ASP A 86 1.81 -16.43 19.92
CA ASP A 86 2.25 -17.76 19.50
C ASP A 86 1.43 -18.22 18.28
N TRP A 87 2.12 -18.48 17.17
CA TRP A 87 1.51 -18.85 15.89
C TRP A 87 1.41 -20.36 15.67
N ASN A 88 1.80 -21.18 16.65
CA ASN A 88 1.62 -22.62 16.57
C ASN A 88 0.14 -23.03 16.73
N SER A 89 -0.71 -22.15 17.27
CA SER A 89 -2.15 -22.34 17.37
C SER A 89 -2.93 -21.03 17.19
N ALA A 90 -4.24 -21.11 16.99
CA ALA A 90 -5.13 -19.94 16.96
C ALA A 90 -5.53 -19.42 18.36
N GLN A 91 -5.07 -20.03 19.46
CA GLN A 91 -5.52 -19.67 20.81
C GLN A 91 -5.11 -18.24 21.21
N ASP A 92 -3.87 -17.86 20.93
CA ASP A 92 -3.36 -16.52 21.24
C ASP A 92 -4.12 -15.41 20.51
N PHE A 93 -4.60 -15.71 19.30
CA PHE A 93 -5.40 -14.81 18.47
C PHE A 93 -6.84 -14.63 19.00
N LYS A 94 -7.25 -15.44 20.00
CA LYS A 94 -8.56 -15.34 20.67
C LYS A 94 -8.50 -14.63 22.02
N LYS A 95 -7.31 -14.23 22.50
CA LYS A 95 -7.09 -13.66 23.85
C LYS A 95 -8.02 -12.48 24.18
N LEU A 96 -8.24 -11.58 23.22
CA LEU A 96 -9.12 -10.41 23.38
C LEU A 96 -10.58 -10.67 22.98
N GLY A 97 -10.89 -11.87 22.50
CA GLY A 97 -12.18 -12.21 21.92
C GLY A 97 -12.35 -11.80 20.46
N GLU A 98 -13.62 -11.74 20.06
CA GLU A 98 -14.04 -11.37 18.71
C GLU A 98 -14.17 -9.84 18.61
N PRO A 99 -13.52 -9.19 17.63
CA PRO A 99 -13.70 -7.77 17.39
C PRO A 99 -15.01 -7.51 16.65
N THR A 100 -15.65 -6.36 16.90
CA THR A 100 -16.94 -6.05 16.28
C THR A 100 -16.82 -5.59 14.82
N LEU A 101 -15.67 -5.06 14.40
CA LEU A 101 -15.44 -4.53 13.06
C LEU A 101 -14.44 -5.37 12.25
N PHE A 102 -13.17 -5.44 12.65
CA PHE A 102 -12.14 -6.15 11.90
C PHE A 102 -10.86 -6.44 12.70
N PHE A 103 -10.02 -7.33 12.15
CA PHE A 103 -8.63 -7.51 12.56
C PHE A 103 -7.68 -6.73 11.65
N GLY A 104 -6.81 -5.92 12.23
CA GLY A 104 -5.66 -5.32 11.54
C GLY A 104 -4.43 -6.21 11.69
N VAL A 105 -3.81 -6.68 10.61
CA VAL A 105 -2.65 -7.60 10.68
C VAL A 105 -1.40 -6.96 10.09
N THR A 106 -0.29 -7.00 10.84
CA THR A 106 1.01 -6.51 10.40
C THR A 106 2.17 -7.33 10.97
N ALA A 107 3.30 -7.38 10.26
CA ALA A 107 4.55 -7.95 10.76
C ALA A 107 5.34 -7.03 11.70
N GLY A 108 4.90 -5.77 11.84
CA GLY A 108 5.59 -4.74 12.61
C GLY A 108 6.43 -3.79 11.73
N ASN A 109 7.40 -3.14 12.36
CA ASN A 109 8.27 -2.11 11.80
C ASN A 109 9.33 -2.65 10.82
N MET A 110 9.54 -3.95 10.78
CA MET A 110 10.51 -4.57 9.88
C MET A 110 9.94 -5.85 9.25
N ASP A 111 10.40 -6.15 8.04
CA ASP A 111 10.09 -7.42 7.39
C ASP A 111 10.57 -8.60 8.25
N SER A 112 9.70 -9.61 8.41
CA SER A 112 9.96 -10.71 9.33
C SER A 112 11.17 -11.56 8.94
N MET A 113 11.43 -11.70 7.64
CA MET A 113 12.59 -12.42 7.14
C MET A 113 13.86 -11.60 7.32
N ILE A 114 13.81 -10.29 7.02
CA ILE A 114 14.94 -9.38 7.25
C ILE A 114 15.24 -9.26 8.74
N ASN A 115 14.26 -9.40 9.63
CA ASN A 115 14.49 -9.43 11.07
C ASN A 115 15.27 -10.69 11.48
N ARG A 116 14.74 -11.86 11.10
CA ARG A 116 15.28 -13.14 11.55
C ARG A 116 16.60 -13.54 10.87
N TYR A 117 16.87 -13.06 9.65
CA TYR A 117 18.01 -13.51 8.85
C TYR A 117 18.87 -12.38 8.32
N THR A 118 20.19 -12.58 8.32
CA THR A 118 21.16 -11.71 7.64
C THR A 118 21.08 -11.85 6.13
N ALA A 119 21.69 -10.93 5.37
CA ALA A 119 21.76 -11.01 3.91
C ALA A 119 22.37 -12.34 3.41
N ASP A 120 23.33 -12.90 4.16
CA ASP A 120 23.93 -14.22 3.91
C ASP A 120 23.07 -15.41 4.37
N ARG A 121 21.81 -15.15 4.72
CA ARG A 121 20.83 -16.13 5.21
C ARG A 121 21.18 -16.83 6.52
N LYS A 122 22.00 -16.19 7.37
CA LYS A 122 22.28 -16.67 8.73
C LYS A 122 21.19 -16.19 9.69
N ILE A 123 20.78 -17.05 10.61
CA ILE A 123 19.80 -16.70 11.64
C ILE A 123 20.44 -15.71 12.62
N ARG A 124 19.74 -14.62 12.93
CA ARG A 124 20.09 -13.69 14.01
C ARG A 124 19.66 -14.26 15.36
N SER A 125 20.48 -14.00 16.38
CA SER A 125 20.19 -14.38 17.76
C SER A 125 19.26 -13.40 18.46
N ASP A 126 19.12 -12.18 17.94
CA ASP A 126 18.41 -11.06 18.53
C ASP A 126 17.31 -10.50 17.60
N ASP A 127 16.29 -9.89 18.21
CA ASP A 127 15.24 -9.12 17.53
C ASP A 127 15.05 -7.78 18.27
N ALA A 128 15.44 -6.68 17.62
CA ALA A 128 15.39 -5.33 18.19
C ALA A 128 13.99 -4.85 18.57
N TYR A 129 12.95 -5.51 18.07
CA TYR A 129 11.55 -5.17 18.34
C TYR A 129 10.83 -6.21 19.20
N SER A 130 11.57 -7.15 19.80
CA SER A 130 11.06 -8.08 20.82
C SER A 130 11.45 -7.62 22.22
N PRO A 131 10.66 -7.98 23.25
CA PRO A 131 11.05 -7.75 24.64
C PRO A 131 12.43 -8.35 24.93
N HIS A 132 13.28 -7.60 25.62
CA HIS A 132 14.65 -7.98 25.96
C HIS A 132 15.56 -8.36 24.77
N GLY A 133 15.17 -8.05 23.53
CA GLY A 133 15.91 -8.43 22.34
C GLY A 133 15.76 -9.91 21.96
N GLU A 134 14.76 -10.62 22.51
CA GLU A 134 14.60 -12.06 22.30
C GLU A 134 14.27 -12.39 20.83
N GLY A 135 15.17 -13.13 20.18
CA GLY A 135 14.94 -13.66 18.84
C GLY A 135 13.84 -14.73 18.80
N GLY A 136 13.23 -14.92 17.62
CA GLY A 136 12.29 -16.02 17.38
C GLY A 136 10.90 -15.84 18.00
N LYS A 137 10.48 -14.61 18.30
CA LYS A 137 9.12 -14.27 18.79
C LYS A 137 8.10 -13.98 17.68
N ARG A 138 8.52 -14.01 16.41
CA ARG A 138 7.63 -13.87 15.25
C ARG A 138 7.95 -14.95 14.20
N PRO A 139 6.96 -15.43 13.43
CA PRO A 139 7.20 -16.38 12.36
C PRO A 139 7.83 -15.72 11.13
N ASP A 140 8.45 -16.56 10.30
CA ASP A 140 8.81 -16.20 8.93
C ASP A 140 7.55 -15.86 8.12
N ARG A 141 7.62 -14.79 7.32
CA ARG A 141 6.46 -14.24 6.57
C ARG A 141 5.30 -13.97 7.53
N CYS A 142 5.61 -13.24 8.59
CA CYS A 142 4.74 -13.01 9.74
C CYS A 142 3.31 -12.61 9.37
N SER A 143 3.14 -11.65 8.45
CA SER A 143 1.82 -11.17 8.02
C SER A 143 0.95 -12.28 7.42
N LEU A 144 1.55 -13.21 6.67
CA LEU A 144 0.87 -14.37 6.09
C LEU A 144 0.36 -15.30 7.19
N VAL A 145 1.24 -15.66 8.12
CA VAL A 145 0.93 -16.60 9.20
C VAL A 145 -0.11 -16.01 10.15
N TYR A 146 0.04 -14.75 10.53
CA TYR A 146 -0.89 -14.07 11.43
C TYR A 146 -2.27 -13.90 10.82
N ALA A 147 -2.37 -13.58 9.53
CA ALA A 147 -3.66 -13.53 8.85
C ALA A 147 -4.34 -14.91 8.80
N GLN A 148 -3.59 -15.98 8.55
CA GLN A 148 -4.13 -17.34 8.55
C GLN A 148 -4.63 -17.76 9.94
N ARG A 149 -3.87 -17.48 11.00
CA ARG A 149 -4.28 -17.77 12.39
C ARG A 149 -5.46 -16.92 12.84
N THR A 150 -5.50 -15.66 12.42
CA THR A 150 -6.65 -14.78 12.65
C THR A 150 -7.91 -15.33 11.96
N ARG A 151 -7.78 -15.78 10.70
CA ARG A 151 -8.89 -16.41 9.96
C ARG A 151 -9.33 -17.73 10.59
N GLU A 152 -8.40 -18.51 11.13
CA GLU A 152 -8.71 -19.73 11.90
C GLU A 152 -9.45 -19.40 13.21
N ALA A 153 -9.07 -18.32 13.88
CA ALA A 153 -9.71 -17.88 15.12
C ALA A 153 -11.15 -17.39 14.91
N TYR A 154 -11.36 -16.52 13.91
CA TYR A 154 -12.66 -15.92 13.58
C TYR A 154 -12.87 -15.84 12.05
N PRO A 155 -13.43 -16.89 11.43
CA PRO A 155 -13.52 -17.00 9.97
C PRO A 155 -14.34 -15.90 9.27
N HIS A 156 -15.34 -15.35 9.96
CA HIS A 156 -16.30 -14.39 9.42
C HIS A 156 -15.89 -12.93 9.60
N ILE A 157 -14.85 -12.66 10.40
CA ILE A 157 -14.40 -11.28 10.66
C ILE A 157 -13.49 -10.80 9.52
N PRO A 158 -13.66 -9.57 9.03
CA PRO A 158 -12.77 -8.98 8.04
C PRO A 158 -11.31 -8.90 8.51
N ILE A 159 -10.37 -9.18 7.60
CA ILE A 159 -8.94 -9.00 7.83
C ILE A 159 -8.42 -7.87 6.95
N VAL A 160 -7.97 -6.78 7.59
CA VAL A 160 -7.30 -5.64 6.98
C VAL A 160 -5.79 -5.80 7.19
N MET A 161 -5.05 -6.05 6.11
CA MET A 161 -3.62 -6.28 6.19
C MET A 161 -2.82 -5.01 5.86
N GLY A 162 -1.72 -4.76 6.58
CA GLY A 162 -0.88 -3.58 6.33
C GLY A 162 0.55 -3.70 6.85
N GLY A 163 1.25 -2.57 6.82
CA GLY A 163 2.66 -2.47 7.18
C GLY A 163 3.61 -2.83 6.04
N ILE A 164 4.91 -2.77 6.33
CA ILE A 164 5.98 -2.87 5.32
C ILE A 164 5.92 -4.21 4.58
N GLU A 165 5.76 -5.33 5.30
CA GLU A 165 5.67 -6.66 4.70
C GLU A 165 4.58 -6.77 3.63
N ALA A 166 3.39 -6.25 3.94
CA ALA A 166 2.23 -6.37 3.09
C ALA A 166 2.27 -5.37 1.94
N SER A 167 2.59 -4.12 2.25
CA SER A 167 2.73 -3.03 1.28
C SER A 167 3.68 -3.40 0.15
N LEU A 168 4.85 -3.98 0.46
CA LEU A 168 5.84 -4.37 -0.55
C LEU A 168 5.43 -5.60 -1.38
N ARG A 169 4.48 -6.41 -0.89
CA ARG A 169 4.04 -7.67 -1.53
C ARG A 169 2.63 -7.60 -2.12
N ARG A 170 2.15 -6.39 -2.40
CA ARG A 170 0.79 -6.11 -2.92
C ARG A 170 0.52 -6.64 -4.33
N ILE A 171 1.55 -6.85 -5.14
CA ILE A 171 1.47 -7.53 -6.45
C ILE A 171 2.39 -8.77 -6.45
N ALA A 172 2.50 -9.44 -7.59
CA ALA A 172 3.52 -10.46 -7.80
C ALA A 172 4.90 -9.90 -7.47
N HIS A 173 5.64 -10.59 -6.61
CA HIS A 173 6.90 -10.11 -6.05
C HIS A 173 7.93 -11.23 -6.00
N TYR A 174 9.19 -10.86 -6.15
CA TYR A 174 10.30 -11.78 -5.99
C TYR A 174 10.62 -12.01 -4.51
N ASP A 175 10.62 -13.27 -4.09
CA ASP A 175 11.04 -13.68 -2.74
C ASP A 175 12.50 -14.12 -2.76
N TYR A 176 13.40 -13.23 -2.33
CA TYR A 176 14.84 -13.47 -2.26
C TYR A 176 15.21 -14.75 -1.49
N TRP A 177 14.43 -15.09 -0.46
CA TRP A 177 14.70 -16.23 0.41
C TRP A 177 14.42 -17.58 -0.26
N GLN A 178 13.44 -17.61 -1.16
CA GLN A 178 13.04 -18.82 -1.88
C GLN A 178 13.48 -18.81 -3.35
N ASP A 179 14.15 -17.75 -3.80
CA ASP A 179 14.61 -17.57 -5.18
C ASP A 179 13.48 -17.82 -6.21
N LYS A 180 12.31 -17.20 -5.96
CA LYS A 180 11.15 -17.35 -6.84
C LYS A 180 10.20 -16.17 -6.78
N VAL A 181 9.42 -16.01 -7.85
CA VAL A 181 8.30 -15.05 -7.88
C VAL A 181 7.06 -15.66 -7.22
N ARG A 182 6.56 -14.97 -6.20
CA ARG A 182 5.33 -15.30 -5.48
C ARG A 182 4.17 -14.43 -5.97
N ARG A 183 2.95 -14.90 -5.69
CA ARG A 183 1.71 -14.15 -5.91
C ARG A 183 1.63 -12.96 -4.97
N SER A 184 0.61 -12.12 -5.17
CA SER A 184 0.29 -11.08 -4.18
C SER A 184 0.02 -11.71 -2.83
N LEU A 185 0.55 -11.09 -1.76
CA LEU A 185 0.32 -11.53 -0.38
C LEU A 185 -1.17 -11.58 -0.04
N LEU A 186 -1.98 -10.70 -0.66
CA LEU A 186 -3.43 -10.66 -0.47
C LEU A 186 -4.09 -12.00 -0.80
N LEU A 187 -3.65 -12.69 -1.87
CA LEU A 187 -4.16 -14.03 -2.20
C LEU A 187 -3.68 -15.08 -1.22
N ASP A 188 -2.37 -15.12 -0.94
CA ASP A 188 -1.76 -16.14 -0.08
C ASP A 188 -2.32 -16.07 1.36
N ALA A 189 -2.55 -14.85 1.86
CA ALA A 189 -3.06 -14.59 3.20
C ALA A 189 -4.58 -14.68 3.32
N LYS A 190 -5.33 -14.64 2.20
CA LYS A 190 -6.79 -14.56 2.20
C LYS A 190 -7.32 -13.41 3.08
N ALA A 191 -6.60 -12.29 3.07
CA ALA A 191 -7.08 -11.05 3.66
C ALA A 191 -8.17 -10.44 2.76
N ASP A 192 -9.07 -9.65 3.34
CA ASP A 192 -10.18 -9.06 2.59
C ASP A 192 -9.74 -7.78 1.86
N ILE A 193 -8.84 -7.01 2.48
CA ILE A 193 -8.24 -5.80 1.90
C ILE A 193 -6.80 -5.64 2.41
N LEU A 194 -5.94 -5.07 1.57
CA LEU A 194 -4.55 -4.72 1.92
C LEU A 194 -4.39 -3.21 1.82
N VAL A 195 -3.80 -2.59 2.84
CA VAL A 195 -3.50 -1.15 2.88
C VAL A 195 -1.99 -0.95 2.71
N PHE A 196 -1.61 -0.05 1.80
CA PHE A 196 -0.21 0.20 1.45
C PHE A 196 0.12 1.70 1.40
N GLY A 197 1.39 2.02 1.62
CA GLY A 197 1.84 3.40 1.85
C GLY A 197 1.41 3.89 3.24
N ASN A 198 1.14 5.19 3.35
CA ASN A 198 0.65 5.82 4.58
C ASN A 198 -0.82 5.44 4.80
N ALA A 199 -1.07 4.59 5.79
CA ALA A 199 -2.33 3.89 5.98
C ALA A 199 -3.39 4.70 6.74
N GLU A 200 -3.02 5.80 7.39
CA GLU A 200 -3.83 6.57 8.34
C GLU A 200 -5.19 6.96 7.76
N ARG A 201 -5.21 7.46 6.51
CA ARG A 201 -6.47 7.83 5.85
C ARG A 201 -7.33 6.64 5.52
N ALA A 202 -6.71 5.62 4.94
CA ALA A 202 -7.40 4.44 4.45
C ALA A 202 -8.01 3.65 5.62
N ILE A 203 -7.26 3.48 6.71
CA ILE A 203 -7.74 2.72 7.87
C ILE A 203 -8.88 3.43 8.59
N VAL A 204 -8.83 4.77 8.69
CA VAL A 204 -9.91 5.57 9.28
C VAL A 204 -11.18 5.49 8.43
N ASP A 205 -11.08 5.62 7.11
CA ASP A 205 -12.24 5.49 6.21
C ASP A 205 -12.82 4.05 6.25
N ILE A 206 -11.97 3.02 6.21
CA ILE A 206 -12.40 1.62 6.37
C ILE A 206 -13.14 1.41 7.69
N ALA A 207 -12.58 1.87 8.82
CA ALA A 207 -13.19 1.68 10.14
C ALA A 207 -14.56 2.36 10.23
N HIS A 208 -14.68 3.62 9.77
CA HIS A 208 -15.94 4.35 9.78
C HIS A 208 -17.00 3.76 8.84
N ARG A 209 -16.61 3.20 7.69
CA ARG A 209 -17.54 2.52 6.78
C ARG A 209 -18.03 1.20 7.36
N LEU A 210 -17.15 0.39 7.92
CA LEU A 210 -17.53 -0.84 8.62
C LEU A 210 -18.45 -0.55 9.81
N ALA A 211 -18.17 0.51 10.57
CA ALA A 211 -19.02 0.97 11.67
C ALA A 211 -20.43 1.39 11.23
N LYS A 212 -20.60 1.81 9.97
CA LYS A 212 -21.91 2.10 9.35
C LYS A 212 -22.60 0.86 8.76
N GLY A 213 -21.95 -0.30 8.81
CA GLY A 213 -22.48 -1.56 8.30
C GLY A 213 -22.12 -1.87 6.83
N ASP A 214 -21.20 -1.11 6.22
CA ASP A 214 -20.71 -1.44 4.88
C ASP A 214 -20.00 -2.79 4.87
N ASN A 215 -20.11 -3.53 3.77
CA ASN A 215 -19.36 -4.76 3.60
C ASN A 215 -17.91 -4.44 3.17
N ILE A 216 -16.91 -5.06 3.81
CA ILE A 216 -15.49 -4.82 3.47
C ILE A 216 -15.20 -5.03 1.97
N ARG A 217 -15.90 -5.95 1.30
CA ARG A 217 -15.70 -6.29 -0.11
C ARG A 217 -16.28 -5.26 -1.08
N THR A 218 -17.17 -4.39 -0.61
CA THR A 218 -17.73 -3.29 -1.40
C THR A 218 -16.94 -1.99 -1.27
N ILE A 219 -15.99 -1.93 -0.33
CA ILE A 219 -15.09 -0.79 -0.13
C ILE A 219 -13.97 -0.86 -1.17
N THR A 220 -14.20 -0.30 -2.35
CA THR A 220 -13.29 -0.42 -3.51
C THR A 220 -12.71 0.90 -3.99
N ASP A 221 -13.04 2.01 -3.35
CA ASP A 221 -12.77 3.39 -3.78
C ASP A 221 -11.75 4.14 -2.91
N ILE A 222 -11.18 3.48 -1.91
CA ILE A 222 -10.23 4.09 -0.98
C ILE A 222 -8.81 4.09 -1.58
N ARG A 223 -8.14 5.24 -1.58
CA ARG A 223 -6.74 5.33 -2.03
C ARG A 223 -5.80 4.58 -1.08
N GLY A 224 -4.74 3.98 -1.62
CA GLY A 224 -3.78 3.19 -0.85
C GLY A 224 -4.30 1.81 -0.46
N THR A 225 -5.35 1.29 -1.09
CA THR A 225 -5.86 -0.06 -0.84
C THR A 225 -5.69 -0.97 -2.04
N ALA A 226 -5.54 -2.26 -1.78
CA ALA A 226 -5.59 -3.33 -2.74
C ALA A 226 -6.62 -4.38 -2.33
N PHE A 227 -7.38 -4.90 -3.28
CA PHE A 227 -8.45 -5.87 -3.05
C PHE A 227 -8.59 -6.85 -4.22
N MET A 228 -9.24 -7.98 -3.96
CA MET A 228 -9.50 -9.02 -4.97
C MET A 228 -10.79 -8.73 -5.73
N ARG A 229 -10.78 -9.00 -7.04
CA ARG A 229 -11.94 -8.90 -7.93
C ARG A 229 -11.84 -9.91 -9.07
N ARG A 230 -12.87 -10.00 -9.91
CA ARG A 230 -12.90 -10.93 -11.07
C ARG A 230 -12.82 -10.22 -12.42
N ASP A 231 -13.37 -9.02 -12.49
CA ASP A 231 -13.59 -8.27 -13.72
C ASP A 231 -13.38 -6.78 -13.45
N THR A 232 -12.97 -6.00 -14.45
CA THR A 232 -12.82 -4.53 -14.35
C THR A 232 -14.20 -3.85 -14.34
N PRO A 233 -14.46 -2.82 -13.49
CA PRO A 233 -15.80 -2.28 -13.34
C PRO A 233 -16.21 -1.48 -14.57
N GLU A 234 -17.51 -1.39 -14.80
CA GLU A 234 -18.07 -0.55 -15.86
C GLU A 234 -17.58 0.91 -15.74
N GLY A 235 -17.30 1.52 -16.89
CA GLY A 235 -16.81 2.91 -16.97
C GLY A 235 -15.33 3.11 -16.66
N TRP A 236 -14.57 2.04 -16.42
CA TRP A 236 -13.10 2.10 -16.36
C TRP A 236 -12.49 1.82 -17.73
N PHE A 237 -11.47 2.60 -18.08
CA PHE A 237 -10.63 2.35 -19.24
C PHE A 237 -9.39 1.59 -18.82
N GLU A 238 -9.14 0.47 -19.48
CA GLU A 238 -7.98 -0.36 -19.22
C GLU A 238 -6.85 -0.02 -20.19
N LEU A 239 -5.74 0.45 -19.64
CA LEU A 239 -4.49 0.65 -20.37
C LEU A 239 -3.67 -0.63 -20.28
N ASP A 240 -3.52 -1.31 -21.40
CA ASP A 240 -2.75 -2.54 -21.49
C ASP A 240 -1.24 -2.26 -21.39
N SER A 241 -0.59 -2.83 -20.37
CA SER A 241 0.86 -2.84 -20.18
C SER A 241 1.38 -4.27 -20.06
N THR A 242 0.74 -5.22 -20.74
CA THR A 242 1.12 -6.64 -20.73
C THR A 242 2.25 -6.97 -21.71
N ASN A 243 2.73 -6.01 -22.50
CA ASN A 243 3.82 -6.18 -23.44
C ASN A 243 4.94 -5.17 -23.17
N VAL A 244 6.18 -5.59 -23.39
CA VAL A 244 7.34 -4.70 -23.28
C VAL A 244 7.37 -3.79 -24.51
N ASP A 245 7.65 -2.51 -24.28
CA ASP A 245 7.87 -1.55 -25.37
C ASP A 245 9.02 -2.05 -26.28
N GLU A 246 8.78 -2.12 -27.58
CA GLU A 246 9.86 -2.34 -28.54
C GLU A 246 10.80 -1.13 -28.49
N VAL A 247 12.09 -1.37 -28.26
CA VAL A 247 13.10 -0.31 -28.26
C VAL A 247 13.17 0.26 -29.67
N GLY A 248 12.53 1.41 -29.87
CA GLY A 248 12.60 2.17 -31.10
C GLY A 248 14.02 2.67 -31.39
N ARG A 249 14.20 3.27 -32.56
CA ARG A 249 15.47 3.93 -32.92
C ARG A 249 15.77 5.03 -31.90
N VAL A 250 16.85 4.86 -31.12
CA VAL A 250 17.37 5.93 -30.25
C VAL A 250 18.03 6.95 -31.15
N ASP A 251 17.44 8.15 -31.26
CA ASP A 251 18.09 9.24 -31.96
C ASP A 251 19.40 9.59 -31.23
N PRO A 252 20.53 9.72 -31.95
CA PRO A 252 21.78 10.09 -31.33
C PRO A 252 21.63 11.47 -30.69
N ILE A 253 21.95 11.57 -29.40
CA ILE A 253 21.98 12.86 -28.70
C ILE A 253 23.06 13.71 -29.37
N ILE A 254 22.65 14.71 -30.15
CA ILE A 254 23.58 15.65 -30.76
C ILE A 254 24.23 16.43 -29.62
N ASN A 255 25.55 16.27 -29.47
CA ASN A 255 26.29 16.99 -28.45
C ASN A 255 26.19 18.51 -28.75
N PRO A 256 25.66 19.32 -27.83
CA PRO A 256 25.40 20.75 -28.04
C PRO A 256 26.69 21.58 -28.23
N TYR A 257 27.86 20.99 -27.99
CA TYR A 257 29.17 21.61 -28.19
C TYR A 257 29.89 21.14 -29.46
N VAL A 258 29.21 20.37 -30.32
CA VAL A 258 29.75 20.04 -31.65
C VAL A 258 29.82 21.34 -32.45
N ASN A 259 31.04 21.69 -32.86
CA ASN A 259 31.29 22.88 -33.65
C ASN A 259 30.61 22.69 -35.01
N THR A 260 29.60 23.50 -35.32
CA THR A 260 28.80 23.42 -36.57
C THR A 260 29.61 23.56 -37.87
N GLN A 261 30.91 23.83 -37.77
CA GLN A 261 31.87 23.90 -38.87
C GLN A 261 32.53 22.55 -39.19
N ASP A 262 32.41 21.54 -38.31
CA ASP A 262 32.90 20.18 -38.57
C ASP A 262 31.87 19.39 -39.40
N LEU A 263 32.01 19.55 -40.73
CA LEU A 263 31.03 19.19 -41.76
C LEU A 263 30.69 17.69 -41.89
N ALA A 264 31.45 16.79 -41.26
CA ALA A 264 31.26 15.33 -41.43
C ALA A 264 30.02 14.79 -40.68
N VAL A 265 29.61 15.42 -39.57
CA VAL A 265 28.46 14.97 -38.76
C VAL A 265 27.13 15.63 -39.22
N CYS A 266 27.23 16.75 -39.96
CA CYS A 266 26.09 17.50 -40.48
C CYS A 266 25.48 16.93 -41.78
N GLU A 267 26.16 16.01 -42.48
CA GLU A 267 25.61 15.41 -43.71
C GLU A 267 24.38 14.53 -43.45
N VAL A 268 24.26 13.95 -42.25
CA VAL A 268 23.13 13.10 -41.86
C VAL A 268 21.82 13.91 -41.78
N GLU A 269 21.89 15.20 -41.43
CA GLU A 269 20.73 16.10 -41.39
C GLU A 269 20.36 16.63 -42.79
N LYS A 270 21.34 16.90 -43.67
CA LYS A 270 21.07 17.32 -45.05
C LYS A 270 20.29 16.28 -45.86
N ASN A 271 20.51 14.99 -45.60
CA ASN A 271 19.82 13.90 -46.29
C ASN A 271 18.40 13.61 -45.74
N LYS A 272 17.99 14.20 -44.61
CA LYS A 272 16.63 14.03 -44.04
C LYS A 272 15.65 15.12 -44.50
N LEU A 273 16.14 16.22 -45.05
CA LEU A 273 15.30 17.33 -45.50
C LEU A 273 14.81 17.08 -46.93
N PRO A 274 13.50 17.26 -47.23
CA PRO A 274 13.03 17.25 -48.61
C PRO A 274 13.75 18.37 -49.37
N GLN A 275 14.47 18.03 -50.44
CA GLN A 275 15.06 19.02 -51.32
C GLN A 275 13.94 19.68 -52.13
N GLY A 276 13.60 20.91 -51.76
CA GLY A 276 12.72 21.80 -52.51
C GLY A 276 12.93 23.24 -52.08
N GLU A 277 13.45 24.06 -52.98
CA GLU A 277 13.44 25.52 -52.85
C GLU A 277 11.98 26.01 -52.87
N GLY A 278 11.52 26.64 -51.77
CA GLY A 278 10.20 27.26 -51.75
C GLY A 278 9.77 27.69 -50.35
N ASP A 279 9.70 29.01 -50.17
CA ASP A 279 9.01 29.79 -49.12
C ASP A 279 9.24 29.44 -47.64
N ILE A 280 9.49 30.47 -46.83
CA ILE A 280 9.49 30.38 -45.37
C ILE A 280 8.06 30.08 -44.92
N GLN A 281 7.74 28.79 -44.82
CA GLN A 281 6.47 28.34 -44.29
C GLN A 281 6.50 28.59 -42.77
N ILE A 282 5.79 29.61 -42.30
CA ILE A 282 5.54 29.82 -40.87
C ILE A 282 4.74 28.60 -40.39
N VAL A 283 5.44 27.60 -39.87
CA VAL A 283 4.83 26.41 -39.28
C VAL A 283 4.17 26.87 -37.98
N THR A 284 2.88 27.19 -38.07
CA THR A 284 2.05 27.26 -36.88
C THR A 284 2.01 25.84 -36.33
N LEU A 285 2.70 25.61 -35.21
CA LEU A 285 2.65 24.37 -34.46
C LEU A 285 1.21 24.16 -33.99
N GLN A 286 0.37 23.60 -34.85
CA GLN A 286 -0.87 23.00 -34.39
C GLN A 286 -0.48 21.73 -33.64
N PRO A 287 -0.89 21.57 -32.37
CA PRO A 287 -0.67 20.32 -31.66
C PRO A 287 -1.25 19.21 -32.54
N SER A 288 -0.39 18.25 -32.90
CA SER A 288 -0.70 17.25 -33.92
C SER A 288 -2.02 16.55 -33.57
N LYS A 289 -2.97 16.60 -34.51
CA LYS A 289 -4.20 15.77 -34.49
C LYS A 289 -3.89 14.28 -34.74
N ALA A 290 -2.62 13.88 -34.70
CA ALA A 290 -2.19 12.49 -34.71
C ALA A 290 -2.42 11.88 -33.32
N LEU A 291 -3.69 11.51 -33.06
CA LEU A 291 -4.06 10.30 -32.34
C LEU A 291 -3.23 9.96 -31.08
N LYS A 292 -3.04 10.90 -30.16
CA LYS A 292 -3.25 10.55 -28.76
C LYS A 292 -4.75 10.60 -28.58
N HIS A 293 -5.43 9.44 -28.65
CA HIS A 293 -6.72 9.31 -27.96
C HIS A 293 -6.54 10.04 -26.63
N ARG A 294 -7.36 11.07 -26.35
CA ARG A 294 -7.38 11.68 -25.03
C ARG A 294 -7.75 10.53 -24.10
N LEU A 295 -6.72 9.91 -23.52
CA LEU A 295 -6.89 8.88 -22.53
C LEU A 295 -7.90 9.44 -21.52
N PRO A 296 -8.89 8.64 -21.09
CA PRO A 296 -9.84 9.09 -20.09
C PRO A 296 -9.13 9.67 -18.87
N ALA A 297 -9.88 10.41 -18.05
CA ALA A 297 -9.34 10.94 -16.80
C ALA A 297 -8.58 9.83 -16.05
N ARG A 298 -7.41 10.16 -15.49
CA ARG A 298 -6.54 9.17 -14.82
C ARG A 298 -7.28 8.41 -13.70
N GLU A 299 -8.24 9.08 -13.07
CA GLU A 299 -9.14 8.54 -12.04
C GLU A 299 -10.06 7.41 -12.54
N LYS A 300 -10.30 7.32 -13.86
CA LYS A 300 -11.08 6.28 -14.53
C LYS A 300 -10.22 5.42 -15.46
N THR A 301 -8.90 5.47 -15.30
CA THR A 301 -7.97 4.62 -16.04
C THR A 301 -7.26 3.67 -15.08
N VAL A 302 -7.26 2.38 -15.41
CA VAL A 302 -6.48 1.35 -14.72
C VAL A 302 -5.42 0.81 -15.66
N ILE A 303 -4.21 0.57 -15.17
CA ILE A 303 -3.14 -0.07 -15.96
C ILE A 303 -3.13 -1.56 -15.67
N ARG A 304 -3.26 -2.37 -16.71
CA ARG A 304 -3.12 -3.82 -16.63
C ARG A 304 -1.65 -4.22 -16.66
N LEU A 305 -1.16 -4.76 -15.56
CA LEU A 305 0.18 -5.32 -15.44
C LEU A 305 0.23 -6.73 -16.08
N PRO A 306 1.42 -7.19 -16.50
CA PRO A 306 1.62 -8.59 -16.88
C PRO A 306 1.14 -9.54 -15.77
N ALA A 307 0.46 -10.62 -16.17
CA ALA A 307 -0.13 -11.58 -15.25
C ALA A 307 0.95 -12.29 -14.41
N TYR A 308 0.58 -12.80 -13.23
CA TYR A 308 1.48 -13.59 -12.37
C TYR A 308 2.16 -14.72 -13.15
N GLU A 309 1.39 -15.45 -13.95
CA GLU A 309 1.88 -16.57 -14.76
C GLU A 309 2.92 -16.15 -15.80
N GLN A 310 2.87 -14.91 -16.29
CA GLN A 310 3.88 -14.36 -17.21
C GLN A 310 5.13 -13.96 -16.43
N VAL A 311 5.00 -13.11 -15.40
CA VAL A 311 6.14 -12.60 -14.63
C VAL A 311 6.88 -13.66 -13.83
N LYS A 312 6.22 -14.78 -13.51
CA LYS A 312 6.85 -15.93 -12.87
C LYS A 312 7.88 -16.61 -13.77
N ASN A 313 7.61 -16.66 -15.07
CA ASN A 313 8.41 -17.42 -16.03
C ASN A 313 9.34 -16.54 -16.87
N ASP A 314 9.12 -15.21 -16.89
CA ASP A 314 9.90 -14.26 -17.68
C ASP A 314 10.44 -13.11 -16.81
N PRO A 315 11.77 -13.05 -16.58
CA PRO A 315 12.41 -11.97 -15.83
C PRO A 315 12.25 -10.58 -16.44
N VAL A 316 12.14 -10.47 -17.77
CA VAL A 316 11.94 -9.19 -18.47
C VAL A 316 10.53 -8.67 -18.19
N MET A 317 9.52 -9.55 -18.22
CA MET A 317 8.14 -9.20 -17.86
C MET A 317 8.02 -8.81 -16.39
N TYR A 318 8.76 -9.50 -15.50
CA TYR A 318 8.85 -9.11 -14.09
C TYR A 318 9.45 -7.71 -13.92
N ALA A 319 10.55 -7.40 -14.62
CA ALA A 319 11.17 -6.09 -14.59
C ALA A 319 10.25 -5.00 -15.16
N HIS A 320 9.54 -5.29 -16.25
CA HIS A 320 8.55 -4.38 -16.84
C HIS A 320 7.40 -4.09 -15.86
N ALA A 321 6.79 -5.12 -15.26
CA ALA A 321 5.72 -4.96 -14.28
C ALA A 321 6.18 -4.10 -13.08
N ASN A 322 7.40 -4.32 -12.59
CA ASN A 322 7.98 -3.52 -11.52
C ASN A 322 8.22 -2.07 -11.96
N ARG A 323 8.74 -1.84 -13.16
CA ARG A 323 8.92 -0.47 -13.68
C ARG A 323 7.59 0.29 -13.70
N VAL A 324 6.53 -0.32 -14.21
CA VAL A 324 5.19 0.30 -14.26
C VAL A 324 4.66 0.59 -12.86
N LEU A 325 4.81 -0.35 -11.91
CA LEU A 325 4.45 -0.15 -10.50
C LEU A 325 5.16 1.09 -9.91
N HIS A 326 6.45 1.25 -10.16
CA HIS A 326 7.22 2.38 -9.63
C HIS A 326 6.83 3.71 -10.27
N LEU A 327 6.49 3.73 -11.56
CA LEU A 327 6.01 4.93 -12.25
C LEU A 327 4.68 5.45 -11.67
N GLU A 328 3.84 4.55 -11.16
CA GLU A 328 2.53 4.88 -10.59
C GLU A 328 2.58 5.01 -9.05
N THR A 329 3.76 5.30 -8.47
CA THR A 329 3.92 5.51 -7.01
C THR A 329 3.63 6.95 -6.57
N ASN A 330 3.66 7.94 -7.48
CA ASN A 330 3.39 9.33 -7.12
C ASN A 330 1.88 9.58 -6.97
N PRO A 331 1.39 9.93 -5.76
CA PRO A 331 -0.05 10.07 -5.49
C PRO A 331 -0.74 11.15 -6.35
N GLY A 332 -0.01 12.18 -6.79
CA GLY A 332 -0.59 13.29 -7.57
C GLY A 332 -0.92 12.93 -9.02
N ASN A 333 -0.38 11.85 -9.56
CA ASN A 333 -0.62 11.44 -10.94
C ASN A 333 -0.87 9.93 -11.13
N ALA A 334 -0.77 9.13 -10.07
CA ALA A 334 -0.93 7.69 -10.16
C ALA A 334 -2.31 7.26 -10.66
N ARG A 335 -2.32 6.22 -11.49
CA ARG A 335 -3.50 5.46 -11.89
C ARG A 335 -3.72 4.26 -10.99
N ALA A 336 -4.91 3.68 -11.07
CA ALA A 336 -5.12 2.35 -10.51
C ALA A 336 -4.28 1.32 -11.29
N LEU A 337 -3.90 0.23 -10.64
CA LEU A 337 -3.23 -0.91 -11.28
C LEU A 337 -4.09 -2.16 -11.11
N VAL A 338 -4.04 -3.06 -12.07
CA VAL A 338 -4.64 -4.38 -11.96
C VAL A 338 -3.65 -5.45 -12.43
N GLN A 339 -3.54 -6.53 -11.67
CA GLN A 339 -2.73 -7.69 -12.06
C GLN A 339 -3.56 -8.97 -11.94
N ARG A 340 -3.54 -9.79 -12.99
CA ARG A 340 -4.19 -11.10 -13.00
C ARG A 340 -3.33 -12.14 -12.26
N HIS A 341 -3.97 -12.94 -11.41
CA HIS A 341 -3.42 -14.09 -10.69
C HIS A 341 -4.37 -15.28 -10.88
N GLY A 342 -4.18 -16.07 -11.94
CA GLY A 342 -5.12 -17.13 -12.32
C GLY A 342 -6.51 -16.59 -12.73
N GLU A 343 -7.55 -17.01 -12.03
CA GLU A 343 -8.96 -16.61 -12.27
C GLU A 343 -9.38 -15.33 -11.52
N GLN A 344 -8.48 -14.74 -10.75
CA GLN A 344 -8.77 -13.54 -9.97
C GLN A 344 -7.81 -12.41 -10.36
N GLU A 345 -8.23 -11.19 -10.07
CA GLU A 345 -7.45 -9.99 -10.28
C GLU A 345 -7.19 -9.29 -8.94
N VAL A 346 -5.97 -8.82 -8.76
CA VAL A 346 -5.58 -7.93 -7.68
C VAL A 346 -5.68 -6.51 -8.21
N TRP A 347 -6.59 -5.74 -7.66
CA TRP A 347 -6.75 -4.33 -7.96
C TRP A 347 -6.03 -3.49 -6.92
N LEU A 348 -5.31 -2.47 -7.36
CA LEU A 348 -4.65 -1.48 -6.52
C LEU A 348 -5.22 -0.11 -6.85
N ASN A 349 -5.83 0.53 -5.86
CA ASN A 349 -6.18 1.93 -5.98
C ASN A 349 -4.92 2.80 -5.99
N PRO A 350 -4.98 4.04 -6.51
CA PRO A 350 -3.85 4.95 -6.47
C PRO A 350 -3.30 5.14 -5.04
N PRO A 351 -2.00 5.41 -4.86
CA PRO A 351 -1.38 5.61 -3.55
C PRO A 351 -2.08 6.69 -2.71
N PRO A 352 -1.99 6.60 -1.36
CA PRO A 352 -2.64 7.55 -0.47
C PRO A 352 -2.09 8.96 -0.68
N ILE A 353 -2.96 9.97 -0.54
CA ILE A 353 -2.52 11.36 -0.50
C ILE A 353 -1.79 11.57 0.84
N PRO A 354 -0.56 12.14 0.84
CA PRO A 354 0.18 12.41 2.08
C PRO A 354 -0.63 13.23 3.09
N LEU A 355 -0.27 13.11 4.36
CA LEU A 355 -0.83 13.93 5.43
C LEU A 355 -0.40 15.39 5.25
N SER A 356 -1.27 16.33 5.59
CA SER A 356 -0.83 17.72 5.77
C SER A 356 0.01 17.83 7.04
N THR A 357 0.69 18.97 7.23
CA THR A 357 1.41 19.25 8.47
C THR A 357 0.48 19.17 9.68
N GLU A 358 -0.71 19.77 9.61
CA GLU A 358 -1.65 19.75 10.74
C GLU A 358 -2.10 18.33 11.10
N GLU A 359 -2.25 17.47 10.10
CA GLU A 359 -2.64 16.08 10.34
C GLU A 359 -1.49 15.22 10.86
N MET A 360 -0.26 15.53 10.43
CA MET A 360 0.92 14.88 11.00
C MET A 360 1.06 15.27 12.47
N ASP A 361 1.00 16.57 12.79
CA ASP A 361 1.02 17.05 14.18
C ASP A 361 -0.09 16.40 15.00
N TYR A 362 -1.33 16.34 14.47
CA TYR A 362 -2.45 15.65 15.11
C TYR A 362 -2.14 14.18 15.46
N VAL A 363 -1.54 13.41 14.53
CA VAL A 363 -1.25 11.99 14.74
C VAL A 363 -0.09 11.78 15.73
N PHE A 364 0.94 12.62 15.67
CA PHE A 364 2.13 12.49 16.51
C PHE A 364 1.94 13.08 17.92
N ASP A 365 0.96 13.97 18.11
CA ASP A 365 0.59 14.55 19.42
C ASP A 365 -0.46 13.74 20.20
N LEU A 366 -0.94 12.61 19.65
CA LEU A 366 -1.84 11.69 20.38
C LEU A 366 -1.23 11.23 21.72
N PRO A 367 -2.04 10.80 22.70
CA PRO A 367 -1.59 10.51 24.07
C PRO A 367 -0.84 9.17 24.17
N TYR A 368 0.36 9.11 23.60
CA TYR A 368 1.27 7.97 23.73
C TYR A 368 1.90 7.92 25.12
N ALA A 369 1.99 6.73 25.72
CA ALA A 369 2.73 6.50 26.96
C ALA A 369 4.25 6.64 26.77
N ARG A 370 4.73 6.48 25.52
CA ARG A 370 6.15 6.56 25.12
C ARG A 370 7.06 5.55 25.81
N VAL A 371 6.49 4.44 26.27
CA VAL A 371 7.18 3.34 26.94
C VAL A 371 6.62 2.00 26.44
N PRO A 372 7.34 0.89 26.63
CA PRO A 372 6.77 -0.45 26.47
C PRO A 372 5.53 -0.64 27.33
N HIS A 373 4.57 -1.42 26.84
CA HIS A 373 3.44 -1.90 27.63
C HIS A 373 3.96 -2.67 28.88
N PRO A 374 3.35 -2.44 30.07
CA PRO A 374 3.90 -2.86 31.37
C PRO A 374 3.85 -4.35 31.68
#